data_AF-A0A895Y7G4-F1
#
_entry.id   AF-A0A895Y7G4-F1
#
_cell.length_a   1.000
_cell.length_b   1.000
_cell.length_c   1.000
_cell.angle_alpha   90.00
_cell.angle_beta   90.00
_cell.angle_gamma   90.00
#
_symmetry.space_group_name_H-M   'P 1'
#
loop_
_entity.id
_entity.type
_entity.pdbx_description
1 polymer ?
#
loop_
_entity_poly.entity_id
_entity_poly.type
_entity_poly.pdbx_seq_one_letter_code
_entity_poly.pdbx_strand_id
1 'polypeptide(L)'
;MRIRTSLVAVAVAAATAACSGDDAGTGEDDSRFATTIENALERARELGASDVQIELLEEAQRAGEVSFEVYNEAIERSLRCLREQGFEPDEGYVTHNQGYPFRLYGVPTEAEDADAVEFAPGATVHRCVADHSHWIEVAYQNQPSSVEAAESHQRAVYEPHRDAIVACALEEGIDIDPDGDILEIVGRSIAAYNEGETEVYCTDGIS
;
A
#
# COMPACT_ATOMS: atom_id res chain seq x y z
N MET A 1 -28.42 -57.30 52.52
CA MET A 1 -27.92 -56.19 53.36
C MET A 1 -26.47 -56.45 53.75
N ARG A 2 -25.52 -55.83 53.04
CA ARG A 2 -24.33 -55.12 53.56
C ARG A 2 -23.36 -54.86 52.41
N ILE A 3 -23.49 -53.64 51.90
CA ILE A 3 -22.57 -52.92 51.03
C ILE A 3 -21.26 -52.71 51.78
N ARG A 4 -20.11 -52.90 51.12
CA ARG A 4 -18.87 -52.19 51.45
C ARG A 4 -18.12 -51.81 50.18
N THR A 5 -17.81 -50.52 50.18
CA THR A 5 -17.34 -49.62 49.12
C THR A 5 -15.80 -49.53 49.12
N SER A 6 -15.26 -48.97 48.02
CA SER A 6 -13.95 -48.27 47.88
C SER A 6 -12.78 -49.13 47.35
N LEU A 7 -11.90 -48.71 46.42
CA LEU A 7 -11.45 -47.38 45.96
C LEU A 7 -10.91 -47.41 44.49
N VAL A 8 -11.26 -46.36 43.73
CA VAL A 8 -10.46 -45.48 42.83
C VAL A 8 -9.16 -45.99 42.19
N ALA A 9 -9.08 -45.91 40.86
CA ALA A 9 -8.17 -45.03 40.08
C ALA A 9 -8.20 -45.44 38.59
N VAL A 10 -8.14 -44.48 37.65
CA VAL A 10 -7.23 -44.48 36.48
C VAL A 10 -7.65 -43.43 35.44
N ALA A 11 -6.66 -42.59 35.13
CA ALA A 11 -6.39 -41.82 33.92
C ALA A 11 -7.36 -40.72 33.46
N VAL A 12 -6.97 -39.50 33.83
CA VAL A 12 -7.14 -38.27 33.05
C VAL A 12 -6.50 -38.46 31.67
N ALA A 13 -7.29 -38.47 30.60
CA ALA A 13 -6.82 -38.23 29.24
C ALA A 13 -7.15 -36.78 28.88
N ALA A 14 -6.20 -35.88 29.16
CA ALA A 14 -6.25 -34.52 28.64
C ALA A 14 -5.95 -34.59 27.15
N ALA A 15 -6.99 -34.55 26.32
CA ALA A 15 -6.84 -34.23 24.91
C ALA A 15 -6.42 -32.75 24.82
N THR A 16 -5.12 -32.51 24.79
CA THR A 16 -4.60 -31.22 24.31
C THR A 16 -4.94 -31.14 22.83
N ALA A 17 -6.05 -30.49 22.51
CA ALA A 17 -6.24 -29.89 21.21
C ALA A 17 -5.10 -28.88 21.04
N ALA A 18 -4.00 -29.33 20.43
CA ALA A 18 -3.02 -28.45 19.85
C ALA A 18 -3.73 -27.77 18.68
N CYS A 19 -4.31 -26.59 18.96
CA CYS A 19 -4.48 -25.59 17.93
C CYS A 19 -3.07 -25.29 17.42
N SER A 20 -2.66 -26.01 16.37
CA SER A 20 -1.67 -25.46 15.45
C SER A 20 -2.39 -24.26 14.83
N GLY A 21 -2.21 -23.10 15.46
CA GLY A 21 -2.45 -21.84 14.79
C GLY A 21 -1.47 -21.83 13.63
N ASP A 22 -2.00 -21.87 12.42
CA ASP A 22 -1.28 -21.53 11.21
C ASP A 22 -0.74 -20.11 11.35
N ASP A 23 0.45 -20.00 11.94
CA ASP A 23 1.34 -18.82 11.88
C ASP A 23 2.06 -18.84 10.51
N ALA A 24 1.30 -19.08 9.44
CA ALA A 24 1.80 -19.20 8.08
C ALA A 24 1.83 -17.85 7.34
N GLY A 25 1.21 -16.81 7.89
CA GLY A 25 1.17 -15.46 7.29
C GLY A 25 2.36 -14.57 7.67
N THR A 26 2.84 -14.67 8.91
CA THR A 26 3.87 -13.76 9.46
C THR A 26 5.21 -13.89 8.73
N GLY A 27 5.67 -15.10 8.44
CA GLY A 27 6.97 -15.30 7.78
C GLY A 27 7.06 -14.84 6.33
N GLU A 28 5.96 -14.86 5.58
CA GLU A 28 5.95 -14.44 4.18
C GLU A 28 5.81 -12.91 4.05
N ASP A 29 4.96 -12.30 4.86
CA ASP A 29 4.80 -10.86 4.91
C ASP A 29 6.07 -10.18 5.44
N ASP A 30 6.71 -10.73 6.47
CA ASP A 30 8.01 -10.26 6.97
C ASP A 30 9.07 -10.32 5.86
N SER A 31 9.09 -11.40 5.06
CA SER A 31 10.01 -11.54 3.93
C SER A 31 9.72 -10.55 2.80
N ARG A 32 8.45 -10.28 2.51
CA ARG A 32 8.03 -9.31 1.49
C ARG A 32 8.39 -7.89 1.92
N PHE A 33 8.10 -7.51 3.16
CA PHE A 33 8.49 -6.21 3.68
C PHE A 33 10.01 -6.04 3.72
N ALA A 34 10.76 -7.05 4.19
CA ALA A 34 12.21 -7.03 4.20
C ALA A 34 12.78 -6.76 2.79
N THR A 35 12.22 -7.39 1.76
CA THR A 35 12.61 -7.16 0.37
C THR A 35 12.27 -5.73 -0.08
N THR A 36 11.07 -5.23 0.23
CA THR A 36 10.64 -3.85 -0.09
C THR A 36 11.56 -2.81 0.54
N ILE A 37 11.88 -2.96 1.83
CA ILE A 37 12.71 -1.99 2.55
C ILE A 37 14.19 -2.06 2.14
N GLU A 38 14.72 -3.26 1.84
CA GLU A 38 16.07 -3.43 1.31
C GLU A 38 16.23 -2.75 -0.05
N ASN A 39 15.28 -2.95 -0.96
CA ASN A 39 15.27 -2.27 -2.26
C ASN A 39 15.17 -0.75 -2.08
N ALA A 40 14.29 -0.27 -1.18
CA ALA A 40 14.17 1.16 -0.90
C ALA A 40 15.48 1.76 -0.35
N LEU A 41 16.17 1.07 0.57
CA LEU A 41 17.46 1.48 1.12
C LEU A 41 18.58 1.52 0.06
N GLU A 42 18.66 0.50 -0.79
CA GLU A 42 19.63 0.47 -1.89
C GLU A 42 19.44 1.66 -2.81
N ARG A 43 18.21 1.87 -3.29
CA ARG A 43 17.88 2.94 -4.24
C ARG A 43 18.01 4.33 -3.62
N ALA A 44 17.63 4.48 -2.35
CA ALA A 44 17.83 5.72 -1.58
C ALA A 44 19.32 6.10 -1.53
N ARG A 45 20.21 5.15 -1.26
CA ARG A 45 21.67 5.38 -1.22
C ARG A 45 22.24 5.69 -2.60
N GLU A 46 21.82 4.95 -3.63
CA GLU A 46 22.28 5.16 -5.02
C GLU A 46 21.88 6.54 -5.56
N LEU A 47 20.66 6.98 -5.25
CA LEU A 47 20.07 8.20 -5.80
C LEU A 47 20.25 9.42 -4.89
N GLY A 48 21.00 9.27 -3.80
CA GLY A 48 21.43 10.39 -2.96
C GLY A 48 20.35 10.96 -2.04
N ALA A 49 19.43 10.12 -1.55
CA ALA A 49 18.48 10.51 -0.51
C ALA A 49 19.20 11.08 0.73
N SER A 50 18.52 11.93 1.51
CA SER A 50 19.12 12.51 2.72
C SER A 50 19.42 11.44 3.78
N ASP A 51 20.44 11.69 4.60
CA ASP A 51 20.81 10.82 5.73
C ASP A 51 19.61 10.53 6.64
N VAL A 52 18.74 11.52 6.86
CA VAL A 52 17.52 11.35 7.66
C VAL A 52 16.56 10.35 7.03
N GLN A 53 16.37 10.38 5.71
CA GLN A 53 15.49 9.41 5.04
C GLN A 53 16.07 8.00 5.13
N ILE A 54 17.39 7.87 5.01
CA ILE A 54 18.09 6.59 5.19
C ILE A 54 17.91 6.07 6.62
N GLU A 55 18.08 6.92 7.64
CA GLU A 55 17.86 6.56 9.04
C GLU A 55 16.43 6.08 9.30
N LEU A 56 15.43 6.77 8.74
CA LEU A 56 14.02 6.36 8.85
C LEU A 56 13.73 5.01 8.20
N LEU A 57 14.35 4.72 7.04
CA LEU A 57 14.24 3.42 6.37
C LEU A 57 14.92 2.31 7.19
N GLU A 58 16.07 2.59 7.80
CA GLU A 58 16.77 1.63 8.69
C GLU A 58 16.01 1.39 10.01
N GLU A 59 15.29 2.39 10.51
CA GLU A 59 14.34 2.24 11.62
C GLU A 59 13.15 1.37 11.23
N ALA A 60 12.54 1.63 10.08
CA ALA A 60 11.44 0.83 9.55
C ALA A 60 11.85 -0.63 9.32
N GLN A 61 13.05 -0.87 8.78
CA GLN A 61 13.59 -2.23 8.62
C GLN A 61 13.69 -2.96 9.96
N ARG A 62 14.13 -2.29 11.03
CA ARG A 62 14.21 -2.88 12.36
C ARG A 62 12.84 -3.09 13.00
N ALA A 63 11.89 -2.20 12.72
CA ALA A 63 10.52 -2.29 13.21
C ALA A 63 9.68 -3.36 12.50
N GLY A 64 10.03 -3.68 11.24
CA GLY A 64 9.25 -4.58 10.39
C GLY A 64 8.09 -3.90 9.66
N GLU A 65 7.97 -2.56 9.77
CA GLU A 65 6.94 -1.77 9.09
C GLU A 65 7.34 -0.29 8.97
N VAL A 66 6.71 0.43 8.04
CA VAL A 66 6.65 1.89 8.07
C VAL A 66 5.30 2.29 8.69
N SER A 67 5.33 3.04 9.79
CA SER A 67 4.09 3.56 10.38
C SER A 67 3.57 4.77 9.59
N PHE A 68 2.28 5.05 9.71
CA PHE A 68 1.68 6.24 9.07
C PHE A 68 2.32 7.54 9.59
N GLU A 69 2.72 7.60 10.85
CA GLU A 69 3.40 8.77 11.43
C GLU A 69 4.76 9.02 10.79
N VAL A 70 5.56 7.95 10.56
CA VAL A 70 6.85 8.03 9.86
C VAL A 70 6.63 8.49 8.42
N TYR A 71 5.67 7.89 7.72
CA TYR A 71 5.27 8.28 6.37
C TYR A 71 4.87 9.76 6.29
N ASN A 72 3.99 10.22 7.18
CA ASN A 72 3.49 11.59 7.15
C ASN A 72 4.56 12.61 7.53
N GLU A 73 5.44 12.31 8.49
CA GLU A 73 6.57 13.17 8.86
C GLU A 73 7.58 13.30 7.72
N ALA A 74 7.80 12.23 6.95
CA ALA A 74 8.64 12.28 5.75
C ALA A 74 8.07 13.24 4.70
N ILE A 75 6.76 13.19 4.44
CA ILE A 75 6.08 14.15 3.55
C ILE A 75 6.18 15.58 4.09
N GLU A 76 5.98 15.80 5.39
CA GLU A 76 6.13 17.13 5.99
C GLU A 76 7.54 17.71 5.84
N ARG A 77 8.58 16.86 5.81
CA ARG A 77 9.95 17.27 5.49
C ARG A 77 10.07 17.76 4.04
N SER A 78 9.50 17.03 3.09
CA SER A 78 9.44 17.44 1.68
C SER A 78 8.71 18.77 1.53
N LEU A 79 7.52 18.92 2.13
CA LEU A 79 6.73 20.15 2.07
C LEU A 79 7.46 21.35 2.72
N ARG A 80 8.16 21.11 3.84
CA ARG A 80 9.00 22.13 4.47
C ARG A 80 10.17 22.54 3.58
N CYS A 81 10.86 21.60 2.94
CA CYS A 81 11.91 21.89 1.97
C CYS A 81 11.38 22.80 0.86
N LEU A 82 10.21 22.50 0.30
CA LEU A 82 9.58 23.35 -0.72
C LEU A 82 9.33 24.79 -0.22
N ARG A 83 8.74 24.94 0.98
CA ARG A 83 8.51 26.25 1.59
C ARG A 83 9.80 27.04 1.81
N GLU A 84 10.87 26.38 2.24
CA GLU A 84 12.18 27.00 2.42
C GLU A 84 12.81 27.46 1.09
N GLN A 85 12.42 26.85 -0.02
CA GLN A 85 12.81 27.25 -1.37
C GLN A 85 11.86 28.30 -1.99
N GLY A 86 10.86 28.77 -1.24
CA GLY A 86 9.93 29.83 -1.66
C GLY A 86 8.69 29.32 -2.39
N PHE A 87 8.44 28.01 -2.41
CA PHE A 87 7.22 27.43 -2.98
C PHE A 87 6.09 27.41 -1.96
N GLU A 88 4.85 27.44 -2.46
CA GLU A 88 3.63 27.27 -1.66
C GLU A 88 2.94 25.95 -2.05
N PRO A 89 3.35 24.81 -1.48
CA PRO A 89 2.69 23.54 -1.77
C PRO A 89 1.29 23.48 -1.13
N ASP A 90 0.39 22.69 -1.74
CA ASP A 90 -0.87 22.32 -1.12
C ASP A 90 -0.60 21.22 -0.08
N GLU A 91 -0.78 21.56 1.20
CA GLU A 91 -0.58 20.63 2.30
C GLU A 91 -1.58 19.46 2.29
N GLY A 92 -2.70 19.63 1.58
CA GLY A 92 -3.74 18.64 1.37
C GLY A 92 -4.32 18.06 2.65
N TYR A 93 -4.65 16.76 2.64
CA TYR A 93 -5.31 16.10 3.76
C TYR A 93 -5.05 14.59 3.79
N VAL A 94 -5.32 13.99 4.95
CA VAL A 94 -5.27 12.53 5.13
C VAL A 94 -6.59 11.91 4.69
N THR A 95 -6.52 10.89 3.85
CA THR A 95 -7.66 10.17 3.31
C THR A 95 -7.49 8.66 3.49
N HIS A 96 -8.59 7.91 3.36
CA HIS A 96 -8.67 6.45 3.51
C HIS A 96 -9.31 5.78 2.30
N ASN A 97 -9.42 6.49 1.17
CA ASN A 97 -10.04 5.98 -0.07
C ASN A 97 -9.22 4.87 -0.77
N GLN A 98 -8.12 4.42 -0.16
CA GLN A 98 -7.37 3.24 -0.58
C GLN A 98 -7.33 2.17 0.50
N GLY A 99 -8.23 2.22 1.50
CA GLY A 99 -8.27 1.23 2.58
C GLY A 99 -7.26 1.44 3.71
N TYR A 100 -6.22 2.24 3.49
CA TYR A 100 -5.23 2.64 4.50
C TYR A 100 -5.09 4.18 4.53
N PRO A 101 -4.63 4.77 5.65
CA PRO A 101 -4.41 6.20 5.72
C PRO A 101 -3.23 6.59 4.82
N PHE A 102 -3.44 7.55 3.93
CA PHE A 102 -2.37 8.19 3.18
C PHE A 102 -2.67 9.68 3.02
N ARG A 103 -1.63 10.45 2.71
CA ARG A 103 -1.75 11.88 2.54
C ARG A 103 -1.83 12.21 1.06
N LEU A 104 -2.92 12.88 0.68
CA LEU A 104 -2.99 13.56 -0.60
C LEU A 104 -2.40 14.95 -0.41
N TYR A 105 -1.39 15.32 -1.18
CA TYR A 105 -0.75 16.63 -1.17
C TYR A 105 -0.43 17.07 -2.60
N GLY A 106 -0.29 18.37 -2.81
CA GLY A 106 0.00 18.97 -4.10
C GLY A 106 1.31 19.73 -4.08
N VAL A 107 2.12 19.54 -5.12
CA VAL A 107 3.34 20.31 -5.34
C VAL A 107 3.17 21.16 -6.60
N PRO A 108 3.64 22.42 -6.60
CA PRO A 108 3.52 23.28 -7.77
C PRO A 108 4.38 22.71 -8.92
N THR A 109 3.75 22.38 -10.05
CA THR A 109 4.44 21.85 -11.25
C THR A 109 4.73 22.92 -12.31
N GLU A 110 4.10 24.09 -12.18
CA GLU A 110 4.21 25.22 -13.10
C GLU A 110 4.23 26.53 -12.31
N ALA A 111 5.32 26.79 -11.60
CA ALA A 111 5.56 28.15 -11.11
C ALA A 111 6.48 28.81 -12.15
N GLU A 112 5.91 29.62 -13.04
CA GLU A 112 6.68 30.35 -14.08
C GLU A 112 7.90 31.07 -13.47
N ASP A 113 7.74 31.60 -12.26
CA ASP A 113 8.81 32.25 -11.50
C ASP A 113 9.85 31.26 -10.94
N ALA A 114 9.49 30.01 -10.64
CA ALA A 114 10.40 28.98 -10.14
C ALA A 114 11.15 28.26 -11.26
N ASP A 115 10.47 27.92 -12.36
CA ASP A 115 11.08 27.32 -13.55
C ASP A 115 12.12 28.27 -14.18
N ALA A 116 11.94 29.59 -14.02
CA ALA A 116 12.90 30.59 -14.47
C ALA A 116 14.22 30.59 -13.68
N VAL A 117 14.24 30.02 -12.47
CA VAL A 117 15.44 29.96 -11.59
C VAL A 117 16.05 28.56 -11.54
N GLU A 118 15.29 27.54 -11.93
CA GLU A 118 15.73 26.15 -11.89
C GLU A 118 16.52 25.72 -13.13
N PHE A 119 17.35 24.69 -12.97
CA PHE A 119 18.10 24.10 -14.08
C PHE A 119 17.18 23.33 -15.05
N ALA A 120 16.05 22.82 -14.56
CA ALA A 120 15.00 22.17 -15.33
C ALA A 120 13.66 22.37 -14.58
N PRO A 121 12.51 22.46 -15.26
CA PRO A 121 11.22 22.61 -14.61
C PRO A 121 10.95 21.54 -13.55
N GLY A 122 10.53 21.96 -12.36
CA GLY A 122 10.23 21.08 -11.22
C GLY A 122 11.44 20.38 -10.57
N ALA A 123 12.68 20.76 -10.90
CA ALA A 123 13.89 20.16 -10.33
C ALA A 123 13.96 20.30 -8.79
N THR A 124 13.56 21.45 -8.22
CA THR A 124 13.55 21.58 -6.75
C THR A 124 12.47 20.72 -6.13
N VAL A 125 11.31 20.60 -6.79
CA VAL A 125 10.23 19.73 -6.35
C VAL A 125 10.70 18.28 -6.28
N HIS A 126 11.27 17.78 -7.37
CA HIS A 126 11.82 16.44 -7.43
C HIS A 126 12.92 16.22 -6.39
N ARG A 127 13.81 17.21 -6.18
CA ARG A 127 14.85 17.11 -5.15
C ARG A 127 14.26 17.03 -3.75
N CYS A 128 13.37 17.95 -3.37
CA CYS A 128 12.79 17.95 -2.02
C CYS A 128 12.05 16.63 -1.72
N VAL A 129 11.28 16.10 -2.68
CA VAL A 129 10.58 14.81 -2.54
C VAL A 129 11.58 13.64 -2.49
N ALA A 130 12.55 13.61 -3.42
CA ALA A 130 13.57 12.55 -3.46
C ALA A 130 14.43 12.51 -2.19
N ASP A 131 14.80 13.68 -1.66
CA ASP A 131 15.66 13.82 -0.49
C ASP A 131 14.95 13.39 0.79
N HIS A 132 13.63 13.60 0.89
CA HIS A 132 12.93 13.54 2.17
C HIS A 132 11.81 12.50 2.29
N SER A 133 11.06 12.19 1.23
CA SER A 133 9.87 11.35 1.36
C SER A 133 9.76 10.20 0.37
N HIS A 134 10.34 10.29 -0.83
CA HIS A 134 10.05 9.36 -1.91
C HIS A 134 10.18 7.88 -1.53
N TRP A 135 11.27 7.47 -0.91
CA TRP A 135 11.53 6.06 -0.57
C TRP A 135 10.73 5.59 0.63
N ILE A 136 10.42 6.49 1.57
CA ILE A 136 9.50 6.19 2.68
C ILE A 136 8.08 6.02 2.15
N GLU A 137 7.64 6.87 1.22
CA GLU A 137 6.34 6.76 0.56
C GLU A 137 6.21 5.45 -0.21
N VAL A 138 7.24 5.07 -0.97
CA VAL A 138 7.31 3.77 -1.68
C VAL A 138 7.23 2.61 -0.69
N ALA A 139 8.05 2.62 0.36
CA ALA A 139 8.06 1.54 1.35
C ALA A 139 6.71 1.40 2.06
N TYR A 140 6.11 2.51 2.50
CA TYR A 140 4.82 2.52 3.18
C TYR A 140 3.68 2.01 2.27
N GLN A 141 3.63 2.43 1.01
CA GLN A 141 2.54 2.05 0.10
C GLN A 141 2.67 0.60 -0.40
N ASN A 142 3.89 0.05 -0.44
CA ASN A 142 4.15 -1.31 -0.92
C ASN A 142 4.41 -2.32 0.22
N GLN A 143 4.26 -1.92 1.49
CA GLN A 143 4.33 -2.88 2.59
C GLN A 143 3.08 -3.79 2.59
N PRO A 144 3.21 -5.04 3.08
CA PRO A 144 2.12 -6.01 3.03
C PRO A 144 0.78 -5.48 3.58
N SER A 145 0.80 -4.79 4.72
CA SER A 145 -0.41 -4.25 5.35
C SER A 145 -1.13 -3.19 4.50
N SER A 146 -0.40 -2.34 3.77
CA SER A 146 -1.00 -1.34 2.88
C SER A 146 -1.58 -1.98 1.62
N VAL A 147 -0.88 -2.98 1.06
CA VAL A 147 -1.36 -3.73 -0.11
C VAL A 147 -2.63 -4.51 0.24
N GLU A 148 -2.63 -5.25 1.35
CA GLU A 148 -3.82 -5.98 1.80
C GLU A 148 -5.01 -5.05 2.06
N ALA A 149 -4.76 -3.90 2.71
CA ALA A 149 -5.80 -2.91 2.96
C ALA A 149 -6.38 -2.34 1.66
N ALA A 150 -5.53 -2.07 0.66
CA ALA A 150 -5.94 -1.59 -0.66
C ALA A 150 -6.79 -2.61 -1.40
N GLU A 151 -6.33 -3.86 -1.48
CA GLU A 151 -7.06 -4.94 -2.16
C GLU A 151 -8.41 -5.21 -1.48
N SER A 152 -8.45 -5.24 -0.14
CA SER A 152 -9.68 -5.39 0.62
C SER A 152 -10.66 -4.25 0.36
N HIS A 153 -10.17 -3.00 0.32
CA HIS A 153 -11.00 -1.84 0.02
C HIS A 153 -11.56 -1.88 -1.40
N GLN A 154 -10.71 -2.14 -2.40
CA GLN A 154 -11.12 -2.25 -3.80
C GLN A 154 -12.15 -3.37 -4.00
N ARG A 155 -11.93 -4.53 -3.37
CA ARG A 155 -12.88 -5.64 -3.42
C ARG A 155 -14.23 -5.21 -2.84
N ALA A 156 -14.25 -4.54 -1.70
CA ALA A 156 -15.48 -4.03 -1.10
C ALA A 156 -16.22 -3.01 -1.99
N VAL A 157 -15.47 -2.23 -2.80
CA VAL A 157 -16.03 -1.29 -3.78
C VAL A 157 -16.60 -2.01 -5.00
N TYR A 158 -15.90 -2.99 -5.57
CA TYR A 158 -16.28 -3.61 -6.85
C TYR A 158 -17.21 -4.82 -6.72
N GLU A 159 -17.12 -5.61 -5.65
CA GLU A 159 -17.93 -6.84 -5.51
C GLU A 159 -19.45 -6.59 -5.64
N PRO A 160 -20.04 -5.51 -5.07
CA PRO A 160 -21.46 -5.20 -5.27
C PRO A 160 -21.86 -4.94 -6.74
N HIS A 161 -20.88 -4.67 -7.60
CA HIS A 161 -21.06 -4.35 -9.00
C HIS A 161 -20.52 -5.44 -9.95
N ARG A 162 -20.09 -6.60 -9.42
CA ARG A 162 -19.49 -7.70 -10.20
C ARG A 162 -20.30 -8.03 -11.46
N ASP A 163 -21.60 -8.29 -11.31
CA ASP A 163 -22.44 -8.73 -12.43
C ASP A 163 -22.47 -7.70 -13.57
N ALA A 164 -22.49 -6.41 -13.24
CA ALA A 164 -22.48 -5.33 -14.22
C ALA A 164 -21.11 -5.18 -14.91
N ILE A 165 -20.02 -5.29 -14.15
CA ILE A 165 -18.65 -5.22 -14.67
C ILE A 165 -18.38 -6.40 -15.62
N VAL A 166 -18.74 -7.62 -15.19
CA VAL A 166 -18.59 -8.84 -16.00
C VAL A 166 -19.42 -8.77 -17.27
N ALA A 167 -20.70 -8.33 -17.17
CA ALA A 167 -21.55 -8.18 -18.34
C ALA A 167 -20.95 -7.19 -19.35
N CYS A 168 -20.49 -6.02 -18.89
CA CYS A 168 -19.83 -5.03 -19.72
C CYS A 168 -18.59 -5.60 -20.42
N ALA A 169 -17.69 -6.24 -19.66
CA ALA A 169 -16.45 -6.78 -20.20
C ALA A 169 -16.71 -7.86 -21.28
N LEU A 170 -17.70 -8.73 -21.08
CA LEU A 170 -18.10 -9.74 -22.07
C LEU A 170 -18.76 -9.12 -23.31
N GLU A 171 -19.57 -8.07 -23.15
CA GLU A 171 -20.19 -7.33 -24.26
C GLU A 171 -19.13 -6.62 -25.13
N GLU A 172 -18.09 -6.09 -24.51
CA GLU A 172 -16.94 -5.45 -25.17
C GLU A 172 -15.94 -6.46 -25.75
N GLY A 173 -16.16 -7.76 -25.55
CA GLY A 173 -15.29 -8.82 -26.07
C GLY A 173 -13.94 -8.92 -25.36
N ILE A 174 -13.84 -8.42 -24.13
CA ILE A 174 -12.65 -8.52 -23.29
C ILE A 174 -12.51 -9.97 -22.81
N ASP A 175 -11.33 -10.56 -22.98
CA ASP A 175 -11.02 -11.92 -22.52
C ASP A 175 -10.84 -11.94 -21.00
N ILE A 176 -11.87 -12.41 -20.29
CA ILE A 176 -11.93 -12.56 -18.83
C ILE A 176 -12.52 -13.92 -18.42
N ASP A 177 -12.15 -14.40 -17.24
CA ASP A 177 -12.89 -15.45 -16.54
C ASP A 177 -14.03 -14.82 -15.72
N PRO A 178 -15.32 -15.04 -16.06
CA PRO A 178 -16.44 -14.42 -15.35
C PRO A 178 -16.57 -14.89 -13.89
N ASP A 179 -16.00 -16.05 -13.56
CA ASP A 179 -15.99 -16.61 -12.21
C ASP A 179 -14.67 -16.30 -11.46
N GLY A 180 -13.73 -15.60 -12.12
CA GLY A 180 -12.42 -15.23 -11.58
C GLY A 180 -12.49 -14.19 -10.45
N ASP A 181 -11.34 -13.85 -9.86
CA ASP A 181 -11.29 -12.83 -8.80
C ASP A 181 -11.72 -11.46 -9.35
N ILE A 182 -12.49 -10.68 -8.56
CA ILE A 182 -13.03 -9.40 -9.03
C ILE A 182 -11.92 -8.40 -9.37
N LEU A 183 -10.80 -8.41 -8.65
CA LEU A 183 -9.69 -7.50 -8.92
C LEU A 183 -8.96 -7.88 -10.22
N GLU A 184 -8.89 -9.17 -10.55
CA GLU A 184 -8.37 -9.64 -11.84
C GLU A 184 -9.28 -9.20 -13.00
N ILE A 185 -10.60 -9.35 -12.85
CA ILE A 185 -11.59 -8.91 -13.85
C ILE A 185 -11.51 -7.39 -14.07
N VAL A 186 -11.48 -6.62 -12.99
CA VAL A 186 -11.35 -5.15 -13.05
C VAL A 186 -10.01 -4.76 -13.67
N GLY A 187 -8.90 -5.35 -13.21
CA GLY A 187 -7.56 -5.09 -13.74
C GLY A 187 -7.48 -5.34 -15.24
N ARG A 188 -8.03 -6.46 -15.72
CA ARG A 188 -8.09 -6.79 -17.15
C ARG A 188 -8.95 -5.80 -17.94
N SER A 189 -10.08 -5.38 -17.37
CA SER A 189 -10.98 -4.41 -18.01
C SER A 189 -10.32 -3.04 -18.16
N ILE A 190 -9.61 -2.57 -17.13
CA ILE A 190 -8.84 -1.32 -17.17
C ILE A 190 -7.69 -1.43 -18.18
N ALA A 191 -6.97 -2.55 -18.21
CA ALA A 191 -5.90 -2.80 -19.18
C ALA A 191 -6.42 -2.75 -20.62
N ALA A 192 -7.55 -3.42 -20.91
CA ALA A 192 -8.18 -3.42 -22.24
C ALA A 192 -8.49 -2.00 -22.75
N TYR A 193 -9.03 -1.15 -21.87
CA TYR A 193 -9.29 0.25 -22.20
C TYR A 193 -7.99 1.04 -22.48
N ASN A 194 -6.99 0.91 -21.60
CA ASN A 194 -5.72 1.62 -21.74
C ASN A 194 -4.92 1.18 -22.98
N GLU A 195 -5.07 -0.07 -23.38
CA GLU A 195 -4.43 -0.65 -24.57
C GLU A 195 -5.23 -0.39 -25.86
N GLY A 196 -6.41 0.21 -25.76
CA GLY A 196 -7.27 0.55 -26.90
C GLY A 196 -8.01 -0.66 -27.50
N GLU A 197 -8.15 -1.74 -26.74
CA GLU A 197 -8.95 -2.92 -27.12
C GLU A 197 -10.46 -2.63 -27.04
N THR A 198 -10.85 -1.71 -26.16
CA THR A 198 -12.22 -1.17 -26.02
C THR A 198 -12.18 0.34 -25.79
N GLU A 199 -13.24 1.05 -26.19
CA GLU A 199 -13.46 2.46 -25.85
C GLU A 199 -14.30 2.63 -24.58
N VAL A 200 -14.80 1.53 -23.99
CA VAL A 200 -15.71 1.53 -22.84
C VAL A 200 -14.93 1.24 -21.56
N TYR A 201 -15.13 2.09 -20.56
CA TYR A 201 -14.56 1.90 -19.23
C TYR A 201 -15.58 1.17 -18.34
N CYS A 202 -15.48 -0.16 -18.24
CA CYS A 202 -16.48 -0.99 -17.54
C CYS A 202 -16.59 -0.75 -16.02
N THR A 203 -15.70 0.05 -15.44
CA THR A 203 -15.75 0.48 -14.03
C THR A 203 -16.15 1.94 -13.86
N ASP A 204 -16.65 2.60 -14.92
CA ASP A 204 -17.05 4.00 -14.85
C ASP A 204 -18.17 4.23 -13.82
N GLY A 205 -18.03 5.29 -13.03
CA GLY A 205 -18.96 5.65 -11.96
C GLY A 205 -18.92 4.75 -10.71
N ILE A 206 -17.95 3.84 -10.59
CA ILE A 206 -17.74 2.99 -9.40
C ILE A 206 -16.56 3.55 -8.60
N SER A 207 -16.80 4.56 -7.77
CA SER A 207 -15.83 5.13 -6.81
C SER A 207 -16.53 5.94 -5.72
#